data_AF-A0A2E3WRZ0-F1
#
_entry.id   AF-A0A2E3WRZ0-F1
#
_cell.length_a   1.000
_cell.length_b   1.000
_cell.length_c   1.000
_cell.angle_alpha   90.00
_cell.angle_beta   90.00
_cell.angle_gamma   90.00
#
_symmetry.space_group_name_H-M   'P 1'
#
loop_
_entity.id
_entity.type
_entity.pdbx_description
1 polymer ?
#
loop_
_entity_poly.entity_id
_entity_poly.type
_entity_poly.pdbx_seq_one_letter_code
_entity_poly.pdbx_strand_id
1 'polypeptide(L)'
;MLGMPGVTKVDLTPLWHREIEMVGSYTYGTEELSDGETTSSYELAFDLVREKKLEKLVTDTYPLDRYQDAIRHAADAGSLGSVKVVFDMRNEKRR
;
A
#
# COMPACT_ATOMS: atom_id res chain seq x y z
N MET A 1 3.55 5.98 -9.14
CA MET A 1 2.65 6.87 -8.38
C MET A 1 1.36 6.10 -8.10
N LEU A 2 1.06 5.82 -6.83
CA LEU A 2 -0.29 5.40 -6.44
C LEU A 2 -1.26 6.55 -6.77
N GLY A 3 -2.45 6.23 -7.29
CA GLY A 3 -3.50 7.23 -7.44
C GLY A 3 -3.49 8.07 -8.72
N MET A 4 -3.03 7.53 -9.87
CA MET A 4 -3.43 8.11 -11.17
C MET A 4 -4.55 7.27 -11.79
N PRO A 5 -5.82 7.46 -11.37
CA PRO A 5 -6.93 6.78 -12.00
C PRO A 5 -7.07 7.28 -13.44
N GLY A 6 -7.05 6.35 -14.39
CA GLY A 6 -7.43 6.59 -15.77
C GLY A 6 -8.94 6.36 -15.97
N VAL A 7 -9.49 6.90 -17.05
CA VAL A 7 -10.85 6.56 -17.47
C VAL A 7 -10.83 5.13 -18.05
N THR A 8 -11.72 4.27 -17.55
CA THR A 8 -11.94 2.93 -18.10
C THR A 8 -13.43 2.66 -18.28
N LYS A 9 -13.78 1.71 -19.15
CA LYS A 9 -15.17 1.27 -19.36
C LYS A 9 -15.41 -0.01 -18.56
N VAL A 10 -16.52 -0.05 -17.83
CA VAL A 10 -16.93 -1.19 -16.99
C VAL A 10 -18.39 -1.52 -17.29
N ASP A 11 -18.73 -2.81 -17.35
CA ASP A 11 -20.12 -3.27 -17.42
C ASP A 11 -20.77 -3.21 -16.03
N LEU A 12 -21.80 -2.37 -15.88
CA LEU A 12 -22.53 -2.19 -14.62
C LEU A 12 -23.76 -3.11 -14.51
N THR A 13 -24.01 -3.97 -15.51
CA THR A 13 -25.12 -4.93 -15.49
C THR A 13 -25.15 -5.80 -14.22
N PRO A 14 -24.01 -6.29 -13.70
CA PRO A 14 -24.02 -7.10 -12.48
C PRO A 14 -24.50 -6.36 -11.22
N LEU A 15 -24.36 -5.02 -11.15
CA LEU A 15 -24.75 -4.26 -9.96
C LEU A 15 -26.25 -4.41 -9.67
N TRP A 16 -27.09 -4.37 -10.71
CA TRP A 16 -28.52 -4.54 -10.55
C TRP A 16 -28.97 -5.99 -10.75
N HIS A 17 -28.41 -6.70 -11.73
CA HIS A 17 -28.87 -8.05 -12.06
C HIS A 17 -28.52 -9.08 -10.98
N ARG A 18 -27.44 -8.81 -10.22
CA ARG A 18 -26.96 -9.69 -9.16
C ARG A 18 -26.86 -9.00 -7.80
N GLU A 19 -27.39 -7.78 -7.69
CA GLU A 19 -27.39 -6.99 -6.44
C GLU A 19 -25.99 -6.89 -5.81
N ILE A 20 -24.97 -6.65 -6.64
CA ILE A 20 -23.58 -6.52 -6.18
C ILE A 20 -23.31 -5.07 -5.73
N GLU A 21 -22.55 -4.92 -4.65
CA GLU A 21 -22.09 -3.63 -4.14
C GLU A 21 -20.75 -3.20 -4.79
N MET A 22 -20.63 -1.91 -5.11
CA MET A 22 -19.39 -1.28 -5.53
C MET A 22 -18.91 -0.31 -4.45
N VAL A 23 -17.81 -0.66 -3.78
CA VAL A 23 -17.18 0.19 -2.76
C VAL A 23 -15.90 0.81 -3.33
N GLY A 24 -15.80 2.13 -3.28
CA GLY A 24 -14.58 2.86 -3.64
C GLY A 24 -13.66 3.00 -2.43
N SER A 25 -12.35 2.80 -2.62
CA SER A 25 -11.33 3.11 -1.62
C SER A 25 -10.18 3.87 -2.29
N TYR A 26 -9.72 4.93 -1.63
CA TYR A 26 -8.59 5.72 -2.09
C TYR A 26 -7.61 5.92 -0.94
N THR A 27 -6.47 5.24 -1.04
CA THR A 27 -5.35 5.25 -0.08
C THR A 27 -5.69 4.85 1.35
N TYR A 28 -6.39 5.68 2.10
CA TYR A 28 -6.67 5.57 3.52
C TYR A 28 -7.85 6.48 3.87
N GLY A 29 -8.51 6.24 5.00
CA GLY A 29 -9.65 7.01 5.46
C GLY A 29 -10.01 6.73 6.92
N THR A 30 -11.25 7.09 7.23
CA THR A 30 -11.92 6.75 8.49
C THR A 30 -12.66 5.43 8.30
N GLU A 31 -12.47 4.52 9.22
CA GLU A 31 -13.02 3.16 9.20
C GLU A 31 -14.05 3.04 10.33
N GLU A 32 -15.23 2.51 10.00
CA GLU A 32 -16.24 2.12 10.97
C GLU A 32 -16.15 0.60 11.19
N LEU A 33 -15.89 0.21 12.44
CA LEU A 33 -15.73 -1.18 12.84
C LEU A 33 -17.08 -1.81 13.18
N SER A 34 -17.14 -3.14 13.20
CA SER A 34 -18.37 -3.90 13.43
C SER A 34 -18.98 -3.70 14.82
N ASP A 35 -18.18 -3.25 15.79
CA ASP A 35 -18.62 -2.91 17.16
C ASP A 35 -19.09 -1.45 17.30
N GLY A 36 -19.09 -0.69 16.20
CA GLY A 36 -19.47 0.72 16.16
C GLY A 36 -18.34 1.68 16.50
N GLU A 37 -17.12 1.19 16.73
CA GLU A 37 -15.96 2.07 16.90
C GLU A 37 -15.55 2.72 15.57
N THR A 38 -14.98 3.92 15.66
CA THR A 38 -14.43 4.64 14.52
C THR A 38 -12.93 4.83 14.71
N THR A 39 -12.14 4.42 13.72
CA THR A 39 -10.67 4.49 13.75
C THR A 39 -10.13 4.93 12.38
N SER A 40 -8.83 5.18 12.27
CA SER A 40 -8.21 5.45 10.98
C SER A 40 -7.65 4.18 10.34
N SER A 41 -7.60 4.10 9.00
CA SER A 41 -6.94 2.98 8.32
C SER A 41 -5.47 2.82 8.74
N TYR A 42 -4.82 3.91 9.17
CA TYR A 42 -3.44 3.88 9.67
C TYR A 42 -3.30 3.12 10.99
N GLU A 43 -4.19 3.37 11.95
CA GLU A 43 -4.18 2.67 13.24
C GLU A 43 -4.36 1.16 13.02
N LEU A 44 -5.38 0.78 12.26
CA LEU A 44 -5.59 -0.62 11.86
C LEU A 44 -4.37 -1.21 11.15
N ALA A 45 -3.76 -0.46 10.23
CA ALA A 45 -2.58 -0.92 9.51
C ALA A 45 -1.37 -1.13 10.43
N PHE A 46 -1.14 -0.25 11.40
CA PHE A 46 -0.03 -0.42 12.36
C PHE A 46 -0.23 -1.62 13.27
N ASP A 47 -1.46 -1.84 13.73
CA ASP A 47 -1.81 -3.01 14.53
C ASP A 47 -1.61 -4.29 13.74
N LEU A 48 -2.10 -4.32 12.50
CA LEU A 48 -1.93 -5.45 11.58
C LEU A 48 -0.46 -5.75 11.30
N VAL A 49 0.36 -4.72 11.04
CA VAL A 49 1.80 -4.86 10.79
C VAL A 49 2.48 -5.52 11.99
N ARG A 50 2.15 -5.08 13.21
CA ARG A 50 2.71 -5.61 14.45
C ARG A 50 2.25 -7.05 14.72
N GLU A 51 0.96 -7.31 14.61
CA GLU A 51 0.35 -8.62 14.89
C GLU A 51 0.87 -9.69 13.93
N LYS A 52 0.95 -9.37 12.64
CA LYS A 52 1.35 -10.32 11.59
C LYS A 52 2.84 -10.31 11.27
N LYS A 53 3.62 -9.50 11.99
CA LYS A 53 5.08 -9.33 11.79
C LYS A 53 5.41 -9.07 10.32
N LEU A 54 4.75 -8.05 9.75
CA LEU A 54 4.84 -7.75 8.32
C LEU A 54 6.14 -7.07 7.92
N GLU A 55 7.07 -6.80 8.85
CA GLU A 55 8.43 -6.36 8.53
C GLU A 55 9.14 -7.32 7.58
N LYS A 56 8.78 -8.60 7.59
CA LYS A 56 9.27 -9.62 6.65
C LYS A 56 8.96 -9.34 5.17
N LEU A 57 8.01 -8.44 4.89
CA LEU A 57 7.68 -8.03 3.52
C LEU A 57 8.70 -7.03 2.97
N VAL A 58 9.53 -6.43 3.81
CA VAL A 58 10.68 -5.64 3.38
C VAL A 58 11.75 -6.60 2.87
N THR A 59 11.87 -6.70 1.55
CA THR A 59 12.84 -7.59 0.90
C THR A 59 14.20 -6.92 0.74
N ASP A 60 14.21 -5.60 0.56
CA ASP A 60 15.42 -4.87 0.18
C ASP A 60 15.49 -3.50 0.87
N THR A 61 16.70 -3.13 1.30
CA THR A 61 17.01 -1.84 1.91
C THR A 61 18.13 -1.14 1.14
N TYR A 62 18.00 0.17 0.97
CA TYR A 62 19.01 1.01 0.32
C TYR A 62 19.32 2.23 1.19
N PRO A 63 20.59 2.71 1.24
CA PRO A 63 20.84 4.08 1.67
C PRO A 63 20.19 5.08 0.70
N LEU A 64 19.92 6.30 1.16
CA LEU A 64 19.21 7.31 0.37
C LEU A 64 20.03 7.79 -0.83
N ASP A 65 21.35 7.83 -0.73
CA ASP A 65 22.24 8.22 -1.82
C ASP A 65 22.14 7.29 -3.06
N ARG A 66 21.68 6.05 -2.85
CA ARG A 66 21.37 5.08 -3.91
C ARG A 66 19.92 5.10 -4.38
N TYR A 67 19.21 6.23 -4.22
CA TYR A 67 17.80 6.34 -4.61
C TYR A 67 17.51 5.92 -6.05
N GLN A 68 18.41 6.18 -7.00
CA GLN A 68 18.20 5.79 -8.40
C GLN A 68 18.16 4.28 -8.58
N ASP A 69 19.05 3.55 -7.90
CA ASP A 69 19.08 2.10 -7.92
C ASP A 69 17.85 1.53 -7.20
N ALA A 70 17.50 2.09 -6.04
CA ALA A 70 16.34 1.68 -5.26
C ALA A 70 15.03 1.85 -6.04
N ILE A 71 14.85 2.98 -6.74
CA ILE A 71 13.66 3.24 -7.56
C ILE A 71 13.62 2.32 -8.77
N ARG A 72 14.75 2.09 -9.45
CA ARG A 72 14.83 1.15 -10.58
C ARG A 72 14.45 -0.25 -10.12
N HIS A 73 15.04 -0.70 -9.01
CA HIS A 73 14.71 -1.99 -8.41
C HIS A 73 13.22 -2.08 -8.06
N ALA A 74 12.65 -1.07 -7.41
CA ALA A 74 11.23 -1.06 -7.08
C ALA A 74 10.33 -1.09 -8.32
N ALA A 75 10.73 -0.46 -9.42
CA ALA A 75 10.00 -0.49 -10.69
C ALA A 75 10.05 -1.87 -11.37
N ASP A 76 11.17 -2.59 -11.22
CA ASP A 76 11.40 -3.93 -11.78
C ASP A 76 11.05 -5.08 -10.80
N ALA A 77 10.54 -4.76 -9.61
CA ALA A 77 10.40 -5.66 -8.46
C ALA A 77 9.65 -6.98 -8.76
N GLY A 78 8.70 -6.96 -9.70
CA GLY A 78 7.96 -8.15 -10.11
C GLY A 78 8.84 -9.24 -10.75
N SER A 79 9.85 -8.88 -11.54
CA SER A 79 10.78 -9.85 -12.14
C SER A 79 11.90 -10.28 -11.18
N LEU A 80 12.18 -9.44 -10.17
CA LEU A 80 13.25 -9.65 -9.18
C LEU A 80 12.75 -10.33 -7.89
N GLY A 81 11.44 -10.56 -7.75
CA GLY A 81 10.83 -11.21 -6.59
C GLY A 81 10.72 -10.31 -5.35
N SER A 82 10.99 -9.01 -5.49
CA SER A 82 10.93 -8.05 -4.40
C SER A 82 9.49 -7.62 -4.10
N VAL A 83 9.18 -7.49 -2.82
CA VAL A 83 7.82 -7.14 -2.35
C VAL A 83 7.76 -5.68 -1.90
N LYS A 84 8.74 -5.24 -1.08
CA LYS A 84 8.83 -3.87 -0.61
C LYS A 84 10.31 -3.47 -0.51
N VAL A 85 10.67 -2.46 -1.30
CA VAL A 85 11.97 -1.79 -1.23
C VAL A 85 11.83 -0.56 -0.33
N VAL A 86 12.77 -0.35 0.61
CA VAL A 86 12.75 0.80 1.53
C VAL A 86 14.11 1.49 1.58
N PHE A 87 14.09 2.77 2.00
CA PHE A 87 15.31 3.47 2.38
C PHE A 87 15.62 3.24 3.86
N ASP A 88 16.87 2.87 4.15
CA ASP A 88 17.38 2.77 5.51
C ASP A 88 17.96 4.11 5.97
N MET A 89 17.17 4.84 6.75
CA MET A 89 17.52 6.19 7.21
C MET A 89 18.43 6.22 8.45
N ARG A 90 18.77 5.07 9.03
CA ARG A 90 19.46 5.01 10.34
C ARG A 90 20.85 5.66 10.34
N ASN A 91 21.53 5.65 9.20
CA ASN A 91 22.87 6.23 9.03
C ASN A 91 22.88 7.50 8.15
N GLU A 92 21.70 8.02 7.80
CA GLU A 92 21.59 9.19 6.94
C GLU A 92 21.89 10.47 7.72
N LYS A 93 22.65 11.39 7.09
CA LYS A 93 22.92 12.69 7.69
C LYS A 93 21.62 13.50 7.71
N ARG A 94 21.11 13.79 8.91
CA ARG A 94 19.97 14.70 9.09
C ARG A 94 20.35 16.07 8.54
N ARG A 95 19.66 16.52 7.49
CA ARG A 95 19.74 17.89 6.99
C ARG A 95 18.78 18.79 7.75
#